data_AF-A0A5K1HP49-F1
#
_entry.id   AF-A0A5K1HP49-F1
#
_cell.length_a   1.000
_cell.length_b   1.000
_cell.length_c   1.000
_cell.angle_alpha   90.00
_cell.angle_beta   90.00
_cell.angle_gamma   90.00
#
_symmetry.space_group_name_H-M   'P 1'
#
loop_
_entity.id
_entity.type
_entity.pdbx_description
1 polymer ?
#
loop_
_entity_poly.entity_id
_entity_poly.type
_entity_poly.pdbx_seq_one_letter_code
_entity_poly.pdbx_strand_id
1 'polypeptide(L)' 'VIDQIRGCSYEQTLMILELMPYRACYPIFKLVYSAAANASHNRGLKEADLFISKAEVNE' A
#
# COMPACT_ATOMS: atom_id res chain seq x y z
N VAL A 1 -10.85 -4.67 -1.74
CA VAL A 1 -9.36 -4.56 -1.71
C VAL A 1 -8.92 -3.42 -0.82
N ILE A 2 -9.34 -2.17 -1.08
CA ILE A 2 -8.93 -1.01 -0.28
C ILE A 2 -9.25 -1.16 1.22
N ASP A 3 -10.45 -1.63 1.57
CA ASP A 3 -10.80 -1.82 2.98
C ASP A 3 -9.97 -2.90 3.68
N GLN A 4 -9.40 -3.85 2.93
CA GLN A 4 -8.59 -4.94 3.49
C GLN A 4 -7.18 -4.48 3.89
N ILE A 5 -6.65 -3.45 3.24
CA ILE A 5 -5.29 -2.95 3.47
C ILE A 5 -5.26 -1.74 4.40
N ARG A 6 -6.42 -1.18 4.76
CA ARG A 6 -6.50 -0.03 5.67
C ARG A 6 -6.08 -0.46 7.08
N GLY A 7 -5.14 0.28 7.66
CA GLY A 7 -4.56 -0.01 8.96
C GLY A 7 -3.44 -1.06 8.94
N CYS A 8 -3.18 -1.71 7.80
CA CYS A 8 -2.08 -2.66 7.68
C CYS A 8 -0.73 -1.95 7.55
N SER A 9 0.33 -2.62 8.01
CA SER A 9 1.70 -2.18 7.69
C SER A 9 1.95 -2.25 6.17
N TYR A 10 2.95 -1.53 5.70
CA TYR A 10 3.36 -1.57 4.29
C TYR A 10 3.70 -3.01 3.85
N GLU A 11 4.49 -3.73 4.63
CA GLU A 11 4.85 -5.13 4.35
C GLU A 11 3.62 -6.05 4.28
N GLN A 12 2.71 -5.95 5.26
CA GLN A 12 1.45 -6.70 5.25
C GLN A 12 0.60 -6.37 4.04
N THR A 13 0.54 -5.09 3.65
CA THR A 13 -0.20 -4.63 2.48
C THR A 13 0.34 -5.27 1.20
N LEU A 14 1.66 -5.34 1.03
CA LEU A 14 2.26 -6.00 -0.15
C LEU A 14 1.90 -7.48 -0.20
N MET A 15 2.02 -8.20 0.92
CA MET A 15 1.66 -9.63 0.99
C MET A 15 0.18 -9.87 0.65
N ILE A 16 -0.72 -9.07 1.22
CA ILE A 16 -2.17 -9.19 0.95
C ILE A 16 -2.46 -8.97 -0.54
N LEU A 17 -1.88 -7.92 -1.13
CA LEU A 17 -2.13 -7.57 -2.54
C LEU A 17 -1.54 -8.60 -3.51
N GLU A 18 -0.41 -9.21 -3.18
CA GLU A 18 0.24 -10.23 -4.01
C GLU A 18 -0.53 -11.56 -4.02
N LEU A 19 -1.17 -11.92 -2.89
CA LEU A 19 -1.86 -13.21 -2.72
C LEU A 19 -3.35 -13.17 -3.11
N MET A 20 -3.97 -12.00 -3.17
CA MET A 20 -5.39 -11.88 -3.47
C MET A 20 -5.70 -12.09 -4.98
N PRO A 21 -6.75 -12.85 -5.33
CA PRO A 21 -7.06 -13.21 -6.73
C PRO A 21 -7.74 -12.10 -7.54
N TYR A 22 -7.73 -10.85 -7.07
CA TYR A 22 -8.43 -9.75 -7.72
C TYR A 22 -7.52 -8.99 -8.66
N ARG A 23 -7.98 -8.75 -9.90
CA ARG A 23 -7.24 -7.94 -10.90
C ARG A 23 -6.90 -6.54 -10.38
N ALA A 24 -7.74 -5.97 -9.51
CA ALA A 24 -7.52 -4.67 -8.90
C ALA A 24 -6.29 -4.62 -7.98
N CYS A 25 -5.79 -5.76 -7.50
CA CYS A 25 -4.63 -5.78 -6.61
C CYS A 25 -3.35 -5.30 -7.30
N TYR A 26 -3.15 -5.62 -8.58
CA TYR A 26 -1.95 -5.23 -9.31
C TYR A 26 -1.75 -3.71 -9.45
N PRO A 27 -2.74 -2.91 -9.91
CA PRO A 27 -2.60 -1.46 -9.92
C PRO A 27 -2.48 -0.86 -8.51
N ILE A 28 -3.17 -1.42 -7.52
CA ILE A 28 -3.06 -0.95 -6.12
C ILE A 28 -1.66 -1.24 -5.56
N PHE A 29 -1.09 -2.41 -5.84
CA PHE A 29 0.26 -2.79 -5.43
C PHE A 29 1.29 -1.79 -5.95
N LYS A 30 1.24 -1.48 -7.25
CA LYS A 30 2.12 -0.46 -7.86
C LYS A 30 1.98 0.90 -7.21
N LEU A 31 0.75 1.30 -6.90
CA LEU A 31 0.46 2.59 -6.26
C LEU A 31 1.03 2.65 -4.84
N VAL A 32 0.84 1.60 -4.04
CA VAL A 32 1.38 1.49 -2.67
C VAL A 32 2.90 1.47 -2.68
N TYR A 33 3.50 0.69 -3.59
CA TYR A 33 4.97 0.63 -3.76
C TYR A 33 5.56 2.00 -4.10
N SER A 34 4.94 2.73 -5.04
CA SER A 34 5.36 4.10 -5.39
C SER A 34 5.18 5.08 -4.23
N ALA A 35 4.11 4.95 -3.44
CA ALA A 35 3.90 5.80 -2.27
C ALA A 35 4.98 5.59 -1.20
N ALA A 36 5.39 4.35 -0.94
CA ALA A 36 6.50 4.04 -0.02
C ALA A 36 7.84 4.60 -0.54
N ALA A 37 8.13 4.45 -1.84
CA ALA A 37 9.31 5.05 -2.46
C ALA A 37 9.32 6.58 -2.32
N ASN A 38 8.18 7.24 -2.49
CA ASN A 38 8.05 8.68 -2.26
C ASN A 38 8.26 9.08 -0.80
N ALA A 39 7.76 8.27 0.16
CA ALA A 39 7.97 8.50 1.59
C ALA A 39 9.45 8.38 1.96
N SER A 40 10.14 7.37 1.43
CA SER A 40 11.57 7.17 1.63
C SER A 40 12.39 8.30 1.00
N HIS A 41 12.17 8.59 -0.28
CA HIS A 41 12.97 9.56 -1.02
C HIS A 41 12.73 11.01 -0.57
N ASN A 42 11.46 11.42 -0.40
CA ASN A 42 11.12 12.82 -0.17
C ASN A 42 11.01 13.17 1.32
N ARG A 43 10.81 12.18 2.19
CA ARG A 43 10.63 12.41 3.64
C ARG A 43 11.60 11.63 4.52
N GLY A 44 12.50 10.83 3.94
CA GLY A 44 13.49 10.05 4.69
C GLY A 44 12.85 9.00 5.61
N LEU A 45 11.60 8.60 5.36
CA LEU A 45 10.89 7.63 6.18
C LEU A 45 11.36 6.21 5.85
N LYS A 46 11.47 5.35 6.86
CA LYS A 46 11.79 3.94 6.67
C LYS A 46 10.53 3.17 6.34
N GLU A 47 10.60 2.29 5.34
CA GLU A 47 9.47 1.46 4.91
C GLU A 47 8.88 0.60 6.03
N ALA A 48 9.73 0.13 6.95
CA ALA A 48 9.33 -0.65 8.13
C ALA A 48 8.38 0.10 9.08
N ASP A 49 8.43 1.44 9.06
CA ASP A 49 7.59 2.30 9.91
C ASP A 49 6.31 2.76 9.18
N LEU A 50 6.13 2.38 7.91
CA LEU A 50 4.99 2.79 7.10
C LEU A 50 3.78 1.88 7.31
N PHE A 51 2.60 2.48 7.36
CA PHE A 51 1.31 1.80 7.39
C PHE A 51 0.25 2.63 6.66
N ILE A 52 -0.80 1.96 6.18
CA ILE A 52 -1.88 2.61 5.44
C ILE A 52 -2.88 3.24 6.42
N SER A 53 -2.67 4.50 6.78
CA SER A 53 -3.56 5.22 7.70
C SER A 53 -4.94 5.55 7.09
N LYS A 54 -4.96 5.90 5.80
CA LYS A 54 -6.17 6.22 5.04
C LYS A 54 -6.05 5.71 3.61
N ALA A 55 -7.14 5.19 3.07
CA ALA A 55 -7.28 4.84 1.65
C ALA A 55 -8.76 4.96 1.24
N GLU A 56 -9.02 5.61 0.11
CA GLU A 56 -10.35 5.90 -0.43
C GLU A 56 -10.38 5.71 -1.95
N VAL A 57 -11.57 5.46 -2.50
CA VAL A 57 -11.81 5.32 -3.94
C VAL A 57 -12.96 6.25 -4.30
N ASN A 58 -12.75 7.11 -5.28
CA ASN A 58 -13.74 8.04 -5.80
C ASN A 58 -14.11 7.66 -7.24
N GLU A 59 -15.31 8.05 -7.69
CA GLU A 59 -15.79 7.88 -9.07
C GLU A 59 -15.14 8.89 -10.04
#